data_AF-A0A1J4SLY3-F1
#
_entry.id   AF-A0A1J4SLY3-F1
#
_cell.length_a   1.000
_cell.length_b   1.000
_cell.length_c   1.000
_cell.angle_alpha   90.00
_cell.angle_beta   90.00
_cell.angle_gamma   90.00
#
_symmetry.space_group_name_H-M   'P 1'
#
loop_
_entity.id
_entity.type
_entity.pdbx_description
1 polymer ?
#
loop_
_entity_poly.entity_id
_entity_poly.type
_entity_poly.pdbx_seq_one_letter_code
_entity_poly.pdbx_strand_id
1 'polypeptide(L)'
;MEFSPVEYVGLAAGAFTAAAYLPQVYRTWRSKSAEGVSLTMYASTTVGMLLWLVYGVLLRAPAVVIANGVSLLVVGGLLRARLRRHPKSGGPGRSATPGGSNGTEGRRLPERPAA
;
A
#
# COMPACT_ATOMS: atom_id res chain seq x y z
N MET A 1 -33.59 -17.15 -13.65
CA MET A 1 -33.47 -16.05 -12.67
C MET A 1 -33.77 -14.77 -13.43
N GLU A 2 -34.88 -14.11 -13.15
CA GLU A 2 -35.12 -12.76 -13.66
C GLU A 2 -34.43 -11.77 -12.74
N PHE A 3 -33.60 -10.90 -13.31
CA PHE A 3 -32.88 -9.90 -12.53
C PHE A 3 -33.80 -8.73 -12.20
N SER A 4 -33.95 -8.41 -10.92
CA SER A 4 -34.74 -7.24 -10.50
C SER A 4 -33.99 -5.93 -10.78
N PRO A 5 -34.68 -4.77 -10.90
CA PRO A 5 -34.02 -3.47 -10.99
C PRO A 5 -32.98 -3.23 -9.89
N VAL A 6 -33.23 -3.75 -8.68
CA VAL A 6 -32.31 -3.70 -7.55
C VAL A 6 -31.02 -4.48 -7.83
N GLU A 7 -31.10 -5.62 -8.51
CA GLU A 7 -29.93 -6.42 -8.87
C GLU A 7 -29.06 -5.75 -9.92
N TYR A 8 -29.66 -5.08 -10.92
CA TYR A 8 -28.90 -4.29 -11.88
C TYR A 8 -28.15 -3.13 -11.22
N VAL A 9 -28.79 -2.43 -10.27
CA VAL A 9 -28.13 -1.38 -9.48
C VAL A 9 -27.00 -1.97 -8.63
N GLY A 10 -27.22 -3.12 -8.01
CA GLY A 10 -26.20 -3.83 -7.23
C GLY A 10 -25.00 -4.25 -8.07
N LEU A 11 -25.23 -4.79 -9.28
CA LEU A 11 -24.18 -5.15 -10.22
C LEU A 11 -23.41 -3.93 -10.73
N ALA A 12 -24.10 -2.85 -11.07
CA ALA A 12 -23.47 -1.60 -11.50
C ALA A 12 -22.62 -0.96 -10.39
N ALA A 13 -23.15 -0.91 -9.16
CA ALA A 13 -22.42 -0.43 -7.99
C ALA A 13 -21.18 -1.29 -7.70
N GLY A 14 -21.31 -2.61 -7.80
CA GLY A 14 -20.20 -3.55 -7.69
C GLY A 14 -19.12 -3.32 -8.75
N ALA A 15 -19.53 -3.17 -10.02
CA ALA A 15 -18.62 -2.92 -11.13
C ALA A 15 -17.88 -1.58 -10.98
N PHE A 16 -18.58 -0.50 -10.58
CA PHE A 16 -17.96 0.80 -10.31
C PHE A 16 -16.95 0.72 -9.16
N THR A 17 -17.30 0.04 -8.08
CA THR A 17 -16.41 -0.16 -6.93
C THR A 17 -15.16 -0.95 -7.31
N ALA A 18 -15.33 -2.03 -8.07
CA ALA A 18 -14.21 -2.82 -8.59
C ALA A 18 -13.32 -1.98 -9.53
N ALA A 19 -13.92 -1.19 -10.43
CA ALA A 19 -13.20 -0.32 -11.35
C ALA A 19 -12.40 0.78 -10.61
N ALA A 20 -12.90 1.29 -9.49
CA ALA A 20 -12.19 2.27 -8.66
C ALA A 20 -10.88 1.72 -8.06
N TYR A 21 -10.72 0.40 -7.94
CA TYR A 21 -9.46 -0.22 -7.52
C TYR A 21 -8.45 -0.37 -8.67
N LEU A 22 -8.86 -0.28 -9.94
CA LEU A 22 -7.97 -0.43 -11.10
C LEU A 22 -6.80 0.56 -11.13
N PRO A 23 -6.99 1.87 -10.85
CA PRO A 23 -5.87 2.82 -10.79
C PRO A 23 -4.83 2.42 -9.74
N GLN A 24 -5.29 1.88 -8.61
CA GLN A 24 -4.43 1.45 -7.50
C GLN A 24 -3.64 0.19 -7.87
N VAL A 25 -4.28 -0.76 -8.57
CA VAL A 25 -3.62 -1.94 -9.15
C VAL A 25 -2.57 -1.53 -10.16
N TYR A 26 -2.95 -0.67 -11.11
CA TYR A 26 -2.07 -0.19 -12.17
C TYR A 26 -0.84 0.51 -11.60
N ARG A 27 -1.02 1.43 -10.64
CA ARG A 27 0.09 2.10 -9.95
C ARG A 27 1.02 1.10 -9.29
N THR A 28 0.50 0.15 -8.50
CA THR A 28 1.29 -0.87 -7.78
C THR A 28 2.08 -1.79 -8.72
N TRP A 29 1.52 -2.10 -9.90
CA TRP A 29 2.20 -2.89 -10.91
C TRP A 29 3.29 -2.08 -11.63
N ARG A 30 2.99 -0.82 -11.99
CA ARG A 30 3.89 0.05 -12.74
C ARG A 30 5.08 0.55 -11.92
N SER A 31 4.86 0.95 -10.68
CA SER A 31 5.91 1.45 -9.78
C SER A 31 6.80 0.34 -9.22
N LYS A 32 6.34 -0.92 -9.29
CA LYS A 32 6.91 -2.08 -8.56
C LYS A 32 7.06 -1.87 -7.04
N SER A 33 6.64 -0.73 -6.50
CA SER A 33 6.63 -0.39 -5.09
C SER A 33 5.24 0.02 -4.67
N ALA A 34 4.79 -0.47 -3.54
CA ALA A 34 3.60 0.08 -2.89
C ALA A 34 3.95 0.70 -1.53
N GLU A 35 5.22 1.08 -1.35
CA GLU A 35 5.62 2.03 -0.31
C GLU A 35 4.69 3.25 -0.40
N GLY A 36 3.89 3.47 0.65
CA GLY A 36 2.84 4.49 0.68
C GLY A 36 1.44 3.96 0.95
N VAL A 37 1.16 2.66 0.78
CA VAL A 37 -0.15 2.06 1.13
C VAL A 37 0.00 0.97 2.18
N SER A 38 -0.74 1.15 3.28
CA SER A 38 -0.72 0.29 4.46
C SER A 38 -1.16 -1.14 4.12
N LEU A 39 -0.37 -2.12 4.56
CA LEU A 39 -0.75 -3.54 4.47
C LEU A 39 -2.06 -3.80 5.22
N THR A 40 -2.28 -3.08 6.33
CA THR A 40 -3.50 -3.13 7.14
C THR A 40 -4.73 -2.76 6.33
N MET A 41 -4.63 -1.77 5.42
CA MET A 41 -5.75 -1.36 4.58
C MET A 41 -6.20 -2.50 3.65
N TYR A 42 -5.25 -3.19 3.00
CA TYR A 42 -5.60 -4.31 2.13
C TYR A 42 -6.17 -5.48 2.93
N ALA A 43 -5.57 -5.82 4.07
CA ALA A 43 -6.06 -6.89 4.94
C ALA A 43 -7.48 -6.61 5.47
N SER A 44 -7.74 -5.40 5.98
CA SER A 44 -9.07 -5.00 6.47
C SER A 44 -10.12 -4.99 5.36
N THR A 45 -9.75 -4.55 4.15
CA THR A 45 -10.64 -4.55 2.99
C THR A 45 -10.97 -5.98 2.55
N THR A 46 -9.99 -6.89 2.54
CA THR A 46 -10.22 -8.32 2.25
C THR A 46 -11.19 -8.95 3.25
N VAL A 47 -11.01 -8.70 4.54
CA VAL A 47 -11.93 -9.18 5.58
C VAL A 47 -13.34 -8.60 5.39
N GLY A 48 -13.45 -7.30 5.11
CA GLY A 48 -14.74 -6.66 4.83
C GLY A 48 -15.46 -7.28 3.64
N MET A 49 -14.75 -7.59 2.55
CA MET A 49 -15.34 -8.25 1.37
C MET A 49 -15.78 -9.68 1.65
N LEU A 50 -15.04 -10.43 2.48
CA LEU A 50 -15.47 -11.76 2.96
C LEU A 50 -16.77 -11.68 3.75
N LEU A 51 -16.87 -10.70 4.66
CA LEU A 51 -18.08 -10.47 5.45
C LEU A 51 -19.27 -10.09 4.57
N TRP A 52 -19.07 -9.23 3.58
CA TRP A 52 -20.10 -8.88 2.59
C TRP A 52 -20.52 -10.06 1.72
N LEU A 53 -19.59 -10.95 1.38
CA LEU A 53 -19.91 -12.18 0.64
C LEU A 53 -20.82 -13.09 1.47
N VAL A 54 -20.47 -13.32 2.74
CA VAL A 54 -21.29 -14.09 3.69
C VAL A 54 -22.67 -13.44 3.85
N TYR A 55 -22.71 -12.13 4.04
CA TYR A 55 -23.96 -11.37 4.13
C TYR A 55 -24.84 -11.52 2.88
N GLY A 56 -24.25 -11.38 1.69
CA GLY A 56 -24.97 -11.56 0.42
C GLY A 56 -25.53 -12.96 0.24
N VAL A 57 -24.80 -14.00 0.67
CA VAL A 57 -25.28 -15.38 0.66
C VAL A 57 -26.45 -15.57 1.62
N LEU A 58 -26.36 -15.02 2.84
CA LEU A 58 -27.43 -15.08 3.83
C LEU A 58 -28.71 -14.37 3.33
N LEU A 59 -28.57 -13.28 2.58
CA LEU A 59 -29.68 -12.57 1.95
C LEU A 59 -30.18 -13.18 0.63
N ARG A 60 -29.52 -14.24 0.12
CA ARG A 60 -29.77 -14.77 -1.23
C ARG A 60 -29.74 -13.68 -2.31
N ALA A 61 -28.84 -12.71 -2.18
CA ALA A 61 -28.71 -11.57 -3.09
C ALA A 61 -27.55 -11.80 -4.08
N PRO A 62 -27.81 -12.39 -5.28
CA PRO A 62 -26.75 -12.79 -6.20
C PRO A 62 -25.88 -11.61 -6.66
N ALA A 63 -26.45 -10.41 -6.83
CA ALA A 63 -25.71 -9.21 -7.17
C ALA A 63 -24.64 -8.85 -6.13
N VAL A 64 -24.98 -8.93 -4.84
CA VAL A 64 -24.05 -8.65 -3.72
C VAL A 64 -22.94 -9.69 -3.67
N VAL A 65 -23.29 -10.96 -3.87
CA VAL A 65 -22.33 -12.08 -3.88
C VAL A 65 -21.34 -11.93 -5.04
N ILE A 66 -21.83 -11.67 -6.26
CA ILE A 66 -20.99 -11.53 -7.46
C ILE A 66 -20.07 -10.31 -7.32
N ALA A 67 -20.61 -9.15 -6.93
CA ALA A 67 -19.86 -7.91 -6.78
C ALA A 67 -18.69 -8.04 -5.78
N ASN A 68 -18.97 -8.59 -4.59
CA ASN A 68 -17.96 -8.75 -3.56
C ASN A 68 -16.98 -9.88 -3.88
N GLY A 69 -17.42 -10.94 -4.57
CA GLY A 69 -16.55 -12.01 -5.05
C GLY A 69 -15.49 -11.50 -6.03
N VAL A 70 -15.89 -10.73 -7.04
CA VAL A 70 -14.95 -10.10 -7.99
C VAL A 70 -13.99 -9.16 -7.26
N SER A 71 -14.51 -8.32 -6.38
CA SER A 71 -13.70 -7.36 -5.63
C SER A 71 -12.68 -8.06 -4.71
N LEU A 72 -13.06 -9.18 -4.08
CA LEU A 72 -12.20 -9.98 -3.24
C LEU A 72 -11.01 -10.56 -4.02
N LEU A 73 -11.22 -10.99 -5.26
CA LEU A 73 -10.13 -11.47 -6.13
C LEU A 73 -9.11 -10.36 -6.43
N VAL A 74 -9.58 -9.15 -6.72
CA VAL A 74 -8.72 -8.00 -7.01
C VAL A 74 -7.91 -7.59 -5.77
N VAL A 75 -8.59 -7.37 -4.64
CA VAL A 75 -7.94 -6.92 -3.40
C VAL A 75 -7.05 -8.02 -2.80
N GLY A 76 -7.48 -9.28 -2.87
CA GLY A 76 -6.67 -10.43 -2.44
C GLY A 76 -5.41 -10.62 -3.29
N GLY A 77 -5.51 -10.39 -4.60
CA GLY A 77 -4.36 -10.37 -5.50
C GLY A 77 -3.35 -9.27 -5.13
N LEU A 78 -3.84 -8.07 -4.84
CA LEU A 78 -3.02 -6.95 -4.35
C LEU A 78 -2.34 -7.27 -3.02
N LEU A 79 -3.08 -7.80 -2.05
CA LEU A 79 -2.56 -8.19 -0.75
C LEU A 79 -1.46 -9.25 -0.90
N ARG A 80 -1.69 -10.29 -1.72
CA ARG A 80 -0.69 -11.32 -2.02
C ARG A 80 0.56 -10.73 -2.68
N ALA A 81 0.40 -9.83 -3.64
CA ALA A 81 1.51 -9.16 -4.30
C ALA A 81 2.33 -8.31 -3.31
N ARG A 82 1.67 -7.68 -2.33
CA ARG A 82 2.34 -6.94 -1.25
C ARG A 82 3.08 -7.86 -0.29
N LEU A 83 2.46 -8.95 0.17
CA LEU A 83 3.11 -9.91 1.07
C LEU A 83 4.36 -10.54 0.45
N ARG A 84 4.37 -10.74 -0.87
CA ARG A 84 5.54 -11.26 -1.60
C ARG A 84 6.68 -10.25 -1.75
N ARG A 85 6.34 -8.96 -1.76
CA ARG A 85 7.33 -7.87 -1.75
C ARG A 85 7.56 -7.50 -0.30
N HIS A 86 8.33 -8.33 0.42
CA HIS A 86 8.85 -7.94 1.73
C HIS A 86 9.44 -6.52 1.60
N PRO A 87 9.01 -5.55 2.42
CA PRO A 87 9.75 -4.31 2.51
C PRO A 87 11.15 -4.72 2.95
N LYS A 88 12.16 -4.45 2.11
CA LYS A 88 13.52 -4.39 2.64
C LYS A 88 13.47 -3.29 3.68
N SER A 89 13.42 -3.67 4.95
CA SER A 89 13.77 -2.77 6.04
C SER A 89 15.19 -2.29 5.75
N GLY A 90 15.30 -1.13 5.12
CA GLY A 90 16.57 -0.48 4.88
C GLY A 90 17.16 -0.05 6.23
N GLY A 91 17.95 -0.92 6.85
CA GLY A 91 19.12 -0.45 7.60
C GLY A 91 20.21 -0.18 6.57
N PRO A 92 20.81 1.02 6.55
CA PRO A 92 21.76 1.37 7.60
C PRO A 92 21.59 2.81 8.09
N GLY A 93 21.09 2.96 9.32
CA GLY A 93 21.31 4.17 10.11
C GLY A 93 22.76 4.19 10.59
N ARG A 94 23.69 4.61 9.73
CA ARG A 94 25.01 5.12 10.15
C ARG A 94 25.29 6.41 9.39
N SER A 95 24.53 7.45 9.69
CA SER A 95 25.03 8.83 9.56
C SER A 95 26.02 9.06 10.70
N ALA A 96 27.24 8.55 10.54
CA ALA A 96 28.36 8.98 11.36
C ALA A 96 28.86 10.30 10.75
N THR A 97 28.30 11.41 11.23
CA THR A 97 28.95 12.71 11.11
C THR A 97 29.88 12.84 12.31
N PRO A 98 31.22 12.80 12.17
CA PRO A 98 32.09 13.20 13.26
C PRO A 98 32.22 14.71 13.21
N GLY A 99 31.49 15.40 14.08
CA GLY A 99 31.58 16.85 14.28
C GLY A 99 31.78 17.16 15.77
N GLY A 100 32.98 17.65 16.10
CA GLY A 100 33.35 18.24 17.39
C GLY A 100 34.25 17.34 18.24
N SER A 101 35.28 17.81 18.95
CA SER A 101 35.92 19.12 19.09
C SER A 101 37.09 18.93 20.09
N ASN A 102 38.15 19.72 19.93
CA ASN A 102 39.20 20.08 20.90
C ASN A 102 40.35 19.11 21.22
N GLY A 103 41.56 19.62 20.94
CA GLY A 103 42.78 19.24 21.64
C GLY A 103 44.03 19.36 20.77
N THR A 104 44.57 20.57 20.62
CA THR A 104 46.02 20.87 20.75
C THR A 104 46.25 22.35 20.43
N GLU A 105 46.34 23.08 21.53
CA GLU A 105 47.17 24.26 21.71
C GLU A 105 48.59 24.04 21.13
N GLY A 106 49.14 25.05 20.46
CA GLY A 106 50.59 25.22 20.34
C GLY A 106 51.21 25.03 18.94
N ARG A 107 51.23 26.11 18.15
CA ARG A 107 52.45 26.51 17.42
C ARG A 107 52.41 27.99 16.98
N ARG A 108 53.13 28.81 17.76
CA ARG A 108 53.90 30.02 17.37
C ARG A 108 54.54 29.83 15.98
N LEU A 109 54.79 30.81 15.09
CA LEU A 109 54.67 32.28 14.97
C LEU A 109 54.71 32.57 13.44
N PRO A 110 54.25 33.73 12.94
CA PRO A 110 54.48 34.13 11.56
C PRO A 110 55.93 34.62 11.37
N GLU A 111 56.66 33.96 10.47
CA GLU A 111 57.94 34.43 9.93
C GLU A 111 57.71 35.78 9.22
N ARG A 112 58.41 36.83 9.65
CA ARG A 112 58.47 38.11 8.93
C ARG A 112 59.49 37.99 7.79
N PRO A 113 59.21 38.53 6.60
CA PRO A 113 60.19 38.56 5.53
C PRO A 113 61.35 39.51 5.87
N ALA A 114 62.56 39.04 5.58
CA ALA A 114 63.82 39.76 5.76
C ALA A 114 63.84 41.06 4.93
N ALA A 115 64.29 42.14 5.58
CA ALA A 115 64.75 43.37 4.94
C ALA A 115 66.27 43.46 5.11
#